data_AF-A0A527G4C7-F1
#
_entry.id   AF-A0A527G4C7-F1
#
_cell.length_a   1.000
_cell.length_b   1.000
_cell.length_c   1.000
_cell.angle_alpha   90.00
_cell.angle_beta   90.00
_cell.angle_gamma   90.00
#
_symmetry.space_group_name_H-M   'P 1'
#
loop_
_entity.id
_entity.type
_entity.pdbx_description
1 polymer ?
#
loop_
_entity_poly.entity_id
_entity_poly.type
_entity_poly.pdbx_seq_one_letter_code
_entity_poly.pdbx_strand_id
1 'polypeptide(L)'
;GEKRAAALRGWLSKQAPASGLQRVEIDGKLQPWEFLVRADGRVLKTDAVDHCRAHDLIGCQPIEWDIAGARVEYGLSDSDVRTLVQGMKLAIDNGHIGFFEPCYLAFQLGLWSTAAQSENGREKARL
;
A
#
# COMPACT_ATOMS: atom_id res chain seq x y z
N GLY A 1 6.52 17.97 11.97
CA GLY A 1 6.25 17.57 10.57
C GLY A 1 7.40 17.93 9.65
N GLU A 2 7.73 19.22 9.53
CA GLU A 2 8.63 19.76 8.49
C GLU A 2 10.02 19.13 8.42
N LYS A 3 10.71 18.93 9.55
CA LYS A 3 12.05 18.29 9.55
C LYS A 3 12.02 16.87 8.97
N ARG A 4 10.98 16.08 9.29
CA ARG A 4 10.80 14.72 8.75
C ARG A 4 10.42 14.75 7.27
N ALA A 5 9.57 15.69 6.86
CA ALA A 5 9.21 15.89 5.46
C ALA A 5 10.43 16.30 4.61
N ALA A 6 11.29 17.19 5.12
CA ALA A 6 12.53 17.58 4.46
C ALA A 6 13.51 16.41 4.33
N ALA A 7 13.65 15.60 5.39
CA ALA A 7 14.45 14.38 5.34
C ALA A 7 13.93 13.38 4.30
N LEU A 8 12.61 13.15 4.26
CA LEU A 8 11.99 12.26 3.27
C LEU A 8 12.17 12.79 1.84
N ARG A 9 11.99 14.08 1.59
CA ARG A 9 12.26 14.70 0.28
C ARG A 9 13.70 14.51 -0.16
N GLY A 10 14.66 14.74 0.74
CA GLY A 10 16.09 14.57 0.45
C GLY A 10 16.51 13.11 0.26
N TRP A 11 15.78 12.16 0.83
CA TRP A 11 15.96 10.74 0.56
C TRP A 11 15.34 10.34 -0.78
N LEU A 12 14.09 10.76 -1.07
CA LEU A 12 13.39 10.49 -2.33
C LEU A 12 14.16 11.02 -3.55
N SER A 13 14.75 12.22 -3.44
CA SER A 13 15.52 12.82 -4.53
C SER A 13 16.79 12.04 -4.91
N LYS A 14 17.22 11.08 -4.07
CA LYS A 14 18.39 10.23 -4.31
C LYS A 14 18.01 8.83 -4.81
N GLN A 15 16.72 8.49 -4.79
CA GLN A 15 16.26 7.21 -5.30
C GLN A 15 16.14 7.27 -6.82
N ALA A 16 16.52 6.19 -7.49
CA ALA A 16 16.18 6.02 -8.89
C ALA A 16 14.63 5.96 -8.98
N PRO A 17 13.99 6.74 -9.87
CA PRO A 17 12.58 6.57 -10.12
C PRO A 17 12.30 5.13 -10.54
N ALA A 18 11.16 4.60 -10.14
CA ALA A 18 10.64 3.31 -10.59
C ALA A 18 10.20 3.36 -12.09
N SER A 19 11.10 3.81 -12.97
CA SER A 19 10.85 3.97 -14.40
C SER A 19 11.04 2.64 -15.13
N GLY A 20 10.14 2.33 -16.07
CA GLY A 20 10.19 1.10 -16.85
C GLY A 20 9.57 -0.11 -16.15
N LEU A 21 8.99 0.06 -14.97
CA LEU A 21 8.19 -0.98 -14.32
C LEU A 21 6.84 -1.16 -15.03
N GLN A 22 6.45 -2.42 -15.20
CA GLN A 22 5.15 -2.78 -15.75
C GLN A 22 4.04 -2.34 -14.79
N ARG A 23 3.14 -1.49 -15.28
CA ARG A 23 1.93 -1.12 -14.54
C ARG A 23 0.90 -2.23 -14.65
N VAL A 24 0.31 -2.61 -13.52
CA VAL A 24 -0.74 -3.62 -13.43
C VAL A 24 -1.99 -3.03 -12.78
N GLU A 25 -3.11 -3.73 -12.93
CA GLU A 25 -4.30 -3.45 -12.13
C GLU A 25 -4.03 -3.89 -10.70
N ILE A 26 -3.65 -2.92 -9.86
CA ILE A 26 -3.36 -3.12 -8.45
C ILE A 26 -4.62 -3.24 -7.62
N ASP A 27 -4.44 -3.78 -6.43
CA ASP A 27 -5.42 -3.71 -5.34
C ASP A 27 -5.47 -2.30 -4.72
N GLY A 28 -4.34 -1.61 -4.64
CA GLY A 28 -4.26 -0.24 -4.14
C GLY A 28 -4.19 -0.14 -2.61
N LYS A 29 -4.98 -0.95 -1.89
CA LYS A 29 -4.93 -1.17 -0.43
C LYS A 29 -5.12 -2.65 -0.15
N LEU A 30 -4.59 -3.18 0.95
CA LEU A 30 -4.68 -4.61 1.28
C LEU A 30 -5.17 -4.82 2.70
N GLN A 31 -6.24 -4.12 3.07
CA GLN A 31 -6.55 -3.91 4.47
C GLN A 31 -6.91 -5.26 5.13
N PRO A 32 -6.44 -5.57 6.36
CA PRO A 32 -6.61 -6.90 6.93
C PRO A 32 -8.05 -7.42 6.99
N TRP A 33 -9.02 -6.51 7.11
CA TRP A 33 -10.45 -6.86 7.12
C TRP A 33 -11.03 -7.23 5.75
N GLU A 34 -10.33 -6.97 4.66
CA GLU A 34 -10.71 -7.37 3.31
C GLU A 34 -10.44 -8.87 3.06
N PHE A 35 -9.72 -9.54 3.95
CA PHE A 35 -9.30 -10.93 3.80
C PHE A 35 -9.89 -11.83 4.88
N LEU A 36 -10.73 -12.79 4.49
CA LEU A 36 -11.31 -13.79 5.38
C LEU A 36 -10.56 -15.11 5.28
N VAL A 37 -10.10 -15.63 6.42
CA VAL A 37 -9.52 -16.98 6.51
C VAL A 37 -10.65 -17.98 6.77
N ARG A 38 -10.87 -18.89 5.83
CA ARG A 38 -11.87 -19.96 5.95
C ARG A 38 -11.35 -21.08 6.87
N ALA A 39 -12.26 -21.93 7.36
CA ALA A 39 -11.93 -23.05 8.24
C ALA A 39 -10.94 -24.05 7.61
N ASP A 40 -10.87 -24.11 6.28
CA ASP A 40 -9.92 -24.93 5.53
C ASP A 40 -8.58 -24.24 5.23
N GLY A 41 -8.35 -23.06 5.80
CA GLY A 41 -7.13 -22.26 5.63
C GLY A 41 -7.08 -21.44 4.34
N ARG A 42 -8.10 -21.49 3.47
CA ARG A 42 -8.14 -20.65 2.27
C ARG A 42 -8.43 -19.19 2.66
N VAL A 43 -7.70 -18.28 2.03
CA VAL A 43 -7.95 -16.84 2.14
C VAL A 43 -8.92 -16.40 1.04
N LEU A 44 -9.97 -15.69 1.42
CA LEU A 44 -10.94 -15.08 0.52
C LEU A 44 -10.84 -13.56 0.63
N LYS A 45 -10.49 -12.87 -0.46
CA LYS A 45 -10.62 -11.42 -0.55
C LYS A 45 -12.09 -11.04 -0.80
N THR A 46 -12.64 -10.12 -0.01
CA THR A 46 -14.08 -9.77 -0.03
C THR A 46 -14.43 -8.66 -1.02
N ASP A 47 -13.43 -7.99 -1.58
CA ASP A 47 -13.57 -6.79 -2.42
C ASP A 47 -12.66 -6.87 -3.65
N ALA A 48 -12.72 -7.93 -4.45
CA ALA A 48 -11.67 -8.22 -5.44
C ALA A 48 -11.69 -7.43 -6.77
N VAL A 49 -12.53 -6.40 -6.96
CA VAL A 49 -12.79 -5.81 -8.30
C VAL A 49 -12.60 -4.29 -8.38
N ASP A 50 -12.05 -3.85 -9.52
CA ASP A 50 -11.99 -2.45 -10.00
C ASP A 50 -11.23 -1.42 -9.14
N HIS A 51 -10.36 -1.85 -8.21
CA HIS A 51 -9.61 -0.93 -7.35
C HIS A 51 -8.68 0.04 -8.08
N CYS A 52 -8.07 -0.38 -9.17
CA CYS A 52 -7.26 0.50 -10.01
C CYS A 52 -8.09 1.65 -10.65
N ARG A 53 -9.42 1.63 -10.51
CA ARG A 53 -10.36 2.67 -10.94
C ARG A 53 -10.97 3.43 -9.77
N ALA A 54 -10.48 3.23 -8.55
CA ALA A 54 -10.94 3.93 -7.37
C ALA A 54 -10.69 5.44 -7.46
N HIS A 55 -11.42 6.19 -6.64
CA HIS A 55 -11.31 7.66 -6.56
C HIS A 55 -10.13 8.11 -5.69
N ASP A 56 -9.20 7.22 -5.38
CA ASP A 56 -8.01 7.46 -4.56
C ASP A 56 -6.81 8.02 -5.36
N LEU A 57 -6.99 8.17 -6.68
CA LEU A 57 -6.04 8.77 -7.63
C LEU A 57 -4.71 8.00 -7.78
N ILE A 58 -4.60 6.79 -7.24
CA ILE A 58 -3.40 5.96 -7.40
C ILE A 58 -3.37 5.33 -8.79
N GLY A 59 -4.49 4.74 -9.23
CA GLY A 59 -4.61 4.07 -10.52
C GLY A 59 -3.74 2.81 -10.65
N CYS A 60 -3.54 2.31 -11.88
CA CYS A 60 -2.58 1.21 -12.12
C CYS A 60 -1.16 1.61 -11.64
N GLN A 61 -0.48 0.74 -10.92
CA GLN A 61 0.91 0.93 -10.49
C GLN A 61 1.72 -0.34 -10.72
N PRO A 62 3.04 -0.31 -10.59
CA PRO A 62 3.83 -1.53 -10.44
C PRO A 62 3.34 -2.35 -9.24
N ILE A 63 3.47 -3.68 -9.33
CA ILE A 63 3.00 -4.60 -8.27
C ILE A 63 3.70 -4.36 -6.92
N GLU A 64 4.89 -3.76 -6.96
CA GLU A 64 5.64 -3.32 -5.80
C GLU A 64 4.87 -2.32 -4.92
N TRP A 65 3.89 -1.60 -5.48
CA TRP A 65 2.94 -0.80 -4.70
C TRP A 65 2.15 -1.67 -3.72
N ASP A 66 1.51 -2.73 -4.20
CA ASP A 66 0.72 -3.63 -3.36
C ASP A 66 1.60 -4.37 -2.36
N ILE A 67 2.83 -4.75 -2.75
CA ILE A 67 3.76 -5.41 -1.82
C ILE A 67 4.21 -4.45 -0.71
N ALA A 68 4.48 -3.19 -1.05
CA ALA A 68 4.77 -2.15 -0.06
C ALA A 68 3.56 -1.90 0.86
N GLY A 69 2.35 -1.89 0.30
CA GLY A 69 1.10 -1.79 1.06
C GLY A 69 0.92 -2.96 2.04
N ALA A 70 1.09 -4.20 1.56
CA ALA A 70 1.04 -5.41 2.39
C ALA A 70 2.03 -5.34 3.54
N ARG A 71 3.26 -4.89 3.27
CA ARG A 71 4.28 -4.74 4.29
C ARG A 71 3.83 -3.79 5.41
N VAL A 72 3.28 -2.64 5.05
CA VAL A 72 2.81 -1.64 6.00
C VAL A 72 1.58 -2.14 6.77
N GLU A 73 0.59 -2.69 6.09
CA GLU A 73 -0.72 -3.01 6.68
C GLU A 73 -0.70 -4.29 7.52
N TYR A 74 0.15 -5.25 7.19
CA TYR A 74 0.32 -6.48 7.97
C TYR A 74 1.56 -6.48 8.87
N GLY A 75 2.36 -5.41 8.84
CA GLY A 75 3.60 -5.33 9.63
C GLY A 75 4.64 -6.39 9.23
N LEU A 76 4.73 -6.70 7.93
CA LEU A 76 5.61 -7.76 7.43
C LEU A 76 7.09 -7.41 7.62
N SER A 77 7.86 -8.38 8.11
CA SER A 77 9.32 -8.27 8.20
C SER A 77 9.98 -8.38 6.81
N ASP A 78 11.26 -8.04 6.70
CA ASP A 78 12.02 -8.27 5.46
C ASP A 78 12.01 -9.74 5.02
N SER A 79 11.99 -10.68 5.98
CA SER A 79 11.85 -12.11 5.67
C SER A 79 10.48 -12.45 5.09
N ASP A 80 9.41 -11.89 5.64
CA ASP A 80 8.05 -12.14 5.17
C ASP A 80 7.86 -11.58 3.75
N VAL A 81 8.37 -10.38 3.48
CA VAL A 81 8.36 -9.78 2.14
C VAL A 81 9.14 -10.65 1.14
N ARG A 82 10.32 -11.16 1.53
CA ARG A 82 11.08 -12.09 0.67
C ARG A 82 10.29 -13.37 0.37
N THR A 83 9.64 -13.95 1.38
CA THR A 83 8.79 -15.14 1.20
C THR A 83 7.60 -14.85 0.28
N LEU A 84 6.94 -13.70 0.45
CA LEU A 84 5.84 -13.25 -0.40
C LEU A 84 6.28 -13.13 -1.86
N VAL A 85 7.36 -12.38 -2.12
CA VAL A 85 7.92 -12.19 -3.47
C VAL A 85 8.31 -13.51 -4.12
N GLN A 86 8.95 -14.43 -3.38
CA GLN A 86 9.29 -15.77 -3.86
C GLN A 86 8.04 -16.57 -4.26
N GLY A 87 6.95 -16.44 -3.50
CA GLY A 87 5.68 -17.11 -3.80
C GLY A 87 4.99 -16.63 -5.07
N MET A 88 5.20 -15.36 -5.46
CA MET A 88 4.58 -14.75 -6.65
C MET A 88 5.18 -15.23 -7.97
N LYS A 89 6.40 -15.80 -7.95
CA LYS A 89 7.12 -16.26 -9.16
C LYS A 89 7.29 -15.17 -10.23
N LEU A 90 7.32 -13.90 -9.80
CA LEU A 90 7.59 -12.74 -10.64
C LEU A 90 9.01 -12.23 -10.37
N ALA A 91 9.65 -11.62 -11.37
CA ALA A 91 10.91 -10.93 -11.18
C ALA A 91 10.65 -9.56 -10.55
N ILE A 92 10.75 -9.48 -9.23
CA ILE A 92 10.49 -8.26 -8.45
C ILE A 92 11.80 -7.78 -7.83
N ASP A 93 12.12 -6.49 -8.04
CA ASP A 93 13.26 -5.86 -7.41
C ASP A 93 12.86 -5.29 -6.04
N ASN A 94 13.50 -5.79 -4.98
CA ASN A 94 13.27 -5.34 -3.61
C ASN A 94 13.59 -3.84 -3.42
N GLY A 95 14.46 -3.26 -4.25
CA GLY A 95 14.75 -1.83 -4.24
C GLY A 95 13.52 -0.98 -4.54
N HIS A 96 12.64 -1.43 -5.43
CA HIS A 96 11.40 -0.73 -5.76
C HIS A 96 10.34 -0.83 -4.66
N ILE A 97 10.28 -1.94 -3.93
CA ILE A 97 9.41 -2.07 -2.74
C ILE A 97 9.79 -1.00 -1.71
N GLY A 98 11.08 -0.84 -1.44
CA GLY A 98 11.59 0.20 -0.53
C GLY A 98 11.30 1.63 -1.00
N PHE A 99 11.22 1.85 -2.32
CA PHE A 99 10.80 3.14 -2.90
C PHE A 99 9.31 3.40 -2.68
N PHE A 100 8.44 2.40 -2.86
CA PHE A 100 6.99 2.56 -2.74
C PHE A 100 6.49 2.62 -1.30
N GLU A 101 7.19 2.03 -0.32
CA GLU A 101 6.78 2.06 1.10
C GLU A 101 6.52 3.47 1.66
N PRO A 102 7.43 4.45 1.55
CA PRO A 102 7.14 5.82 2.00
C PRO A 102 6.06 6.52 1.15
N CYS A 103 5.91 6.15 -0.12
CA CYS A 103 4.83 6.66 -0.98
C CYS A 103 3.47 6.17 -0.49
N TYR A 104 3.38 4.88 -0.14
CA TYR A 104 2.20 4.25 0.43
C TYR A 104 1.80 4.87 1.77
N LEU A 105 2.77 5.07 2.67
CA LEU A 105 2.54 5.73 3.96
C LEU A 105 2.05 7.17 3.79
N ALA A 106 2.59 7.92 2.82
CA ALA A 106 2.12 9.26 2.51
C ALA A 106 0.68 9.26 1.97
N PHE A 107 0.35 8.28 1.12
CA PHE A 107 -1.01 8.05 0.64
C PHE A 107 -1.99 7.79 1.80
N GLN A 108 -1.70 6.82 2.67
CA GLN A 108 -2.51 6.52 3.85
C GLN A 108 -2.68 7.74 4.75
N LEU A 109 -1.59 8.48 5.01
CA LEU A 109 -1.66 9.71 5.79
C LEU A 109 -2.62 10.74 5.15
N GLY A 110 -2.55 10.93 3.84
CA GLY A 110 -3.44 11.83 3.10
C GLY A 110 -4.91 11.40 3.18
N LEU A 111 -5.16 10.10 2.97
CA LEU A 111 -6.49 9.50 3.05
C LEU A 111 -7.13 9.73 4.43
N TRP A 112 -6.43 9.33 5.50
CA TRP A 112 -6.94 9.47 6.87
C TRP A 112 -7.03 10.92 7.33
N SER A 113 -6.12 11.80 6.90
CA SER A 113 -6.20 13.23 7.21
C SER A 113 -7.42 13.87 6.58
N THR A 114 -7.74 13.50 5.33
CA THR A 114 -8.92 14.01 4.62
C THR A 114 -10.21 13.48 5.24
N ALA A 115 -10.26 12.18 5.58
CA ALA A 115 -11.39 11.58 6.29
C ALA A 115 -11.64 12.26 7.64
N ALA A 116 -10.58 12.47 8.44
CA ALA A 116 -10.68 13.14 9.74
C ALA A 116 -11.19 14.60 9.64
N GLN A 117 -10.84 15.31 8.56
CA GLN A 117 -11.34 16.67 8.31
C GLN A 117 -12.79 16.71 7.80
N SER A 118 -13.24 15.62 7.17
CA SER A 118 -14.59 15.49 6.61
C SER A 118 -15.62 15.03 7.65
N GLU A 119 -15.15 14.53 8.81
CA GLU A 119 -16.03 14.09 9.89
C GLU A 119 -16.79 15.28 10.51
N ASN A 120 -18.12 15.19 10.53
CA ASN A 120 -19.00 16.27 10.95
C ASN A 120 -19.57 16.08 12.38
N GLY A 121 -18.98 15.17 13.16
CA GLY A 121 -19.30 14.91 14.56
C GLY A 121 -20.43 13.90 14.77
N ARG A 122 -21.10 13.43 13.71
CA ARG A 122 -22.20 12.46 13.80
C ARG A 122 -21.72 11.03 13.98
N GLU A 123 -20.55 10.65 13.45
CA GLU A 123 -19.97 9.33 13.71
C GLU A 123 -19.30 9.25 15.09
N LYS A 124 -18.83 10.39 15.62
CA LYS A 124 -18.22 10.47 16.96
C LYS A 124 -19.11 10.01 18.11
N ALA A 125 -20.42 10.00 17.93
CA ALA A 125 -21.38 9.49 18.91
C ALA A 125 -21.65 7.97 18.79
N ARG A 126 -21.14 7.32 17.73
CA ARG A 126 -21.33 5.88 17.43
C ARG A 126 -20.06 5.04 17.57
N LEU A 127 -18.89 5.69 17.70
CA LEU A 127 -17.58 5.08 18.01
C LEU A 127 -17.34 5.12 19.53
#